data_AF-K7LWY1-F1
#
_entry.id   AF-K7LWY1-F1
#
_cell.length_a   1.000
_cell.length_b   1.000
_cell.length_c   1.000
_cell.angle_alpha   90.00
_cell.angle_beta   90.00
_cell.angle_gamma   90.00
#
_symmetry.space_group_name_H-M   'P 1'
#
loop_
_entity.id
_entity.type
_entity.pdbx_description
1 polymer ?
#
loop_
_entity_poly.entity_id
_entity_poly.type
_entity_poly.pdbx_seq_one_letter_code
_entity_poly.pdbx_strand_id
1 'polypeptide(L)'
;MRNINSVKQEFLKKWIWGLRKYSSQKKNMSLMERKKAIKLSADLAMASTRNKSTRWSRALIANASRDGNNKVLTEHVSPSSSSPPQRPATRKSFRRIRSCRNMLIRRNRAAVHCRTKDRVVAASFVAKRLVQKRTRRLKSLLPGGESMDAVSLVEETLDYIQSLRAQVEVMRRLVTASEIMILNPSGGEKEALPYIR
;
A
#
# COMPACT_ATOMS: atom_id res chain seq x y z
N MET A 1 -12.85 -10.79 -0.89
CA MET A 1 -11.45 -10.68 -0.42
C MET A 1 -10.74 -12.00 -0.71
N ARG A 2 -9.45 -12.00 -1.10
CA ARG A 2 -8.71 -13.26 -1.35
C ARG A 2 -8.40 -13.97 -0.03
N ASN A 3 -8.21 -15.28 -0.09
CA ASN A 3 -7.69 -16.06 1.04
C ASN A 3 -6.28 -15.53 1.40
N ILE A 4 -6.08 -15.13 2.66
CA ILE A 4 -4.82 -14.55 3.13
C ILE A 4 -3.65 -15.55 3.01
N ASN A 5 -3.90 -16.85 3.16
CA ASN A 5 -2.85 -17.87 3.03
C ASN A 5 -2.35 -17.97 1.58
N SER A 6 -3.24 -17.85 0.59
CA SER A 6 -2.83 -17.77 -0.81
C SER A 6 -1.98 -16.52 -1.07
N VAL A 7 -2.37 -15.37 -0.50
CA VAL A 7 -1.57 -14.13 -0.62
C VAL A 7 -0.17 -14.31 -0.01
N LYS A 8 -0.05 -14.95 1.17
CA LYS A 8 1.24 -15.25 1.81
C LYS A 8 2.12 -16.15 0.95
N GLN A 9 1.55 -17.23 0.39
CA GLN A 9 2.28 -18.17 -0.46
C GLN A 9 2.78 -17.50 -1.74
N GLU A 10 1.91 -16.76 -2.42
CA GLU A 10 2.29 -16.02 -3.62
C GLU A 10 3.34 -14.96 -3.31
N PHE A 11 3.20 -14.24 -2.18
CA PHE A 11 4.19 -13.27 -1.74
C PHE A 11 5.55 -13.92 -1.53
N LEU A 12 5.60 -15.02 -0.79
CA LEU A 12 6.83 -15.74 -0.51
C LEU A 12 7.50 -16.23 -1.80
N LYS A 13 6.74 -16.84 -2.72
CA LYS A 13 7.27 -17.30 -4.02
C LYS A 13 7.91 -16.16 -4.81
N LYS A 14 7.18 -15.04 -4.94
CA LYS A 14 7.66 -13.85 -5.68
C LYS A 14 8.87 -13.21 -4.99
N TRP A 15 8.87 -13.19 -3.66
CA TRP A 15 9.95 -12.58 -2.90
C TRP A 15 11.25 -13.39 -2.93
N ILE A 16 11.17 -14.72 -2.75
CA ILE A 16 12.33 -15.63 -2.93
C ILE A 16 12.93 -15.45 -4.32
N TRP A 17 12.08 -15.40 -5.35
CA TRP A 17 12.54 -15.20 -6.72
C TRP A 17 13.25 -13.84 -6.88
N GLY A 18 12.68 -12.76 -6.34
CA GLY A 18 13.29 -11.43 -6.37
C GLY A 18 14.64 -11.36 -5.63
N LEU A 19 14.75 -12.00 -4.47
CA LEU A 19 15.99 -12.09 -3.70
C LEU A 19 17.08 -12.86 -4.46
N ARG A 20 16.74 -14.02 -5.03
CA ARG A 20 17.67 -14.82 -5.86
C ARG A 20 18.19 -14.01 -7.03
N LYS A 21 17.30 -13.34 -7.76
CA LYS A 21 17.66 -12.50 -8.91
C LYS A 21 18.66 -11.40 -8.52
N TYR A 22 18.41 -10.73 -7.39
CA TYR A 22 19.31 -9.68 -6.90
C TYR A 22 20.67 -10.25 -6.49
N SER A 23 20.70 -11.37 -5.77
CA SER A 23 21.95 -12.03 -5.35
C SER A 23 22.81 -12.52 -6.52
N SER A 24 22.19 -12.97 -7.61
CA SER A 24 22.92 -13.43 -8.79
C SER A 24 23.60 -12.31 -9.57
N GLN A 25 23.08 -11.08 -9.51
CA GLN A 25 23.60 -9.98 -10.32
C GLN A 25 24.60 -9.09 -9.59
N LYS A 26 24.52 -8.98 -8.26
CA LYS A 26 25.43 -8.14 -7.49
C LYS A 26 26.00 -8.94 -6.32
N LYS A 27 27.14 -9.59 -6.51
CA LYS A 27 27.76 -10.43 -5.47
C LYS A 27 28.33 -9.60 -4.31
N ASN A 28 28.97 -8.47 -4.63
CA ASN A 28 29.57 -7.56 -3.66
C ASN A 28 28.68 -6.34 -3.48
N MET A 29 28.05 -6.22 -2.32
CA MET A 29 27.17 -5.10 -1.99
C MET A 29 27.38 -4.65 -0.55
N SER A 30 27.34 -3.34 -0.35
CA SER A 30 27.36 -2.74 0.97
C SER A 30 26.11 -3.13 1.76
N LEU A 31 26.19 -3.02 3.09
CA LEU A 31 25.08 -3.33 3.99
C LEU A 31 23.83 -2.47 3.67
N MET A 32 24.02 -1.20 3.31
CA MET A 32 22.94 -0.29 2.94
C MET A 32 22.23 -0.73 1.66
N GLU A 33 22.99 -1.18 0.66
CA GLU A 33 22.43 -1.71 -0.58
C GLU A 33 21.66 -3.01 -0.33
N ARG A 34 22.18 -3.90 0.53
CA ARG A 34 21.47 -5.12 0.96
C ARG A 34 20.11 -4.79 1.57
N LYS A 35 20.08 -3.87 2.54
CA LYS A 35 18.83 -3.43 3.19
C LYS A 35 17.84 -2.84 2.17
N LYS A 36 18.33 -1.98 1.27
CA LYS A 36 17.51 -1.37 0.23
C LYS A 36 16.94 -2.42 -0.72
N ALA A 37 17.76 -3.39 -1.16
CA ALA A 37 17.34 -4.48 -2.03
C ALA A 37 16.30 -5.40 -1.39
N ILE A 38 16.48 -5.75 -0.12
CA ILE A 38 15.51 -6.56 0.64
C ILE A 38 14.16 -5.85 0.72
N LYS A 39 14.15 -4.55 1.06
CA LYS A 39 12.92 -3.76 1.08
C LYS A 39 12.25 -3.69 -0.30
N LEU A 40 13.02 -3.35 -1.33
CA LEU A 40 12.50 -3.19 -2.70
C LEU A 40 11.98 -4.51 -3.28
N SER A 41 12.70 -5.61 -3.09
CA SER A 41 12.25 -6.94 -3.50
C SER A 41 10.96 -7.34 -2.79
N ALA A 42 10.80 -7.00 -1.51
CA ALA A 42 9.56 -7.23 -0.78
C ALA A 42 8.40 -6.36 -1.30
N ASP A 43 8.65 -5.08 -1.55
CA ASP A 43 7.65 -4.16 -2.10
C ASP A 43 7.18 -4.61 -3.50
N LEU A 44 8.12 -5.02 -4.36
CA LEU A 44 7.82 -5.54 -5.70
C LEU A 44 7.13 -6.90 -5.68
N ALA A 45 7.53 -7.80 -4.78
CA ALA A 45 6.85 -9.07 -4.58
C ALA A 45 5.41 -8.84 -4.11
N MET A 46 5.21 -7.97 -3.10
CA MET A 46 3.90 -7.59 -2.61
C MET A 46 3.03 -6.99 -3.72
N ALA A 47 3.55 -6.06 -4.52
CA ALA A 47 2.84 -5.50 -5.66
C ALA A 47 2.48 -6.57 -6.71
N SER A 48 3.41 -7.49 -7.01
CA SER A 48 3.25 -8.55 -8.02
C SER A 48 2.26 -9.65 -7.62
N THR A 49 2.02 -9.84 -6.32
CA THR A 49 1.00 -10.80 -5.84
C THR A 49 -0.41 -10.35 -6.17
N ARG A 50 -0.62 -9.04 -6.31
CA ARG A 50 -1.93 -8.46 -6.57
C ARG A 50 -2.18 -8.31 -8.04
N ASN A 51 -3.47 -8.20 -8.37
CA ASN A 51 -3.86 -7.99 -9.76
C ASN A 51 -3.36 -6.62 -10.20
N LYS A 52 -2.90 -6.54 -11.46
CA LYS A 52 -2.44 -5.32 -12.12
C LYS A 52 -3.45 -4.17 -12.10
N SER A 53 -4.72 -4.46 -11.75
CA SER A 53 -5.77 -3.46 -11.58
C SER A 53 -5.60 -2.58 -10.34
N THR A 54 -5.03 -3.12 -9.26
CA THR A 54 -4.85 -2.38 -8.00
C THR A 54 -3.94 -1.17 -8.21
N ARG A 55 -4.41 0.00 -7.80
CA ARG A 55 -3.69 1.27 -8.02
C ARG A 55 -2.44 1.35 -7.16
N TRP A 56 -2.51 0.87 -5.92
CA TRP A 56 -1.35 0.93 -5.02
C TRP A 56 -0.20 0.03 -5.48
N SER A 57 -0.48 -1.14 -6.05
CA SER A 57 0.57 -2.03 -6.56
C SER A 57 1.30 -1.41 -7.76
N ARG A 58 0.55 -0.79 -8.68
CA ARG A 58 1.12 -0.04 -9.80
C ARG A 58 1.96 1.14 -9.32
N ALA A 59 1.53 1.83 -8.27
CA ALA A 59 2.31 2.91 -7.67
C ALA A 59 3.64 2.40 -7.09
N LEU A 60 3.66 1.25 -6.41
CA LEU A 60 4.91 0.64 -5.93
C LEU A 60 5.86 0.27 -7.08
N ILE A 61 5.33 -0.35 -8.13
CA ILE A 61 6.13 -0.73 -9.32
C ILE A 61 6.69 0.51 -10.02
N ALA A 62 5.87 1.55 -10.19
CA ALA A 62 6.29 2.82 -10.77
C ALA A 62 7.32 3.56 -9.91
N ASN A 63 7.21 3.49 -8.57
CA ASN A 63 8.21 4.06 -7.68
C ASN A 63 9.53 3.30 -7.77
N ALA A 64 9.49 1.97 -7.89
CA ALA A 64 10.68 1.13 -8.02
C ALA A 64 11.41 1.36 -9.36
N SER A 65 10.68 1.62 -10.45
CA SER A 65 11.27 1.85 -11.78
C SER A 65 11.96 3.20 -11.94
N ARG A 66 11.65 4.18 -11.07
CA ARG A 66 12.31 5.51 -11.09
C ARG A 66 13.73 5.49 -10.55
N ASP A 67 14.06 4.49 -9.75
CA ASP A 67 15.40 4.33 -9.18
C ASP A 67 16.23 3.49 -10.15
N GLY A 68 17.05 4.17 -10.97
CA GLY A 68 17.80 3.56 -12.08
C GLY A 68 18.65 2.35 -11.68
N ASN A 69 19.03 2.26 -10.41
CA ASN A 69 19.80 1.14 -9.86
C ASN A 69 18.99 -0.16 -9.73
N ASN A 70 17.67 -0.10 -9.85
CA ASN A 70 16.77 -1.23 -9.56
C ASN A 70 16.15 -1.87 -10.81
N LYS A 71 16.60 -1.49 -12.01
CA LYS A 71 16.08 -1.99 -13.30
C LYS A 71 15.92 -3.52 -13.31
N VAL A 72 16.89 -4.20 -12.71
CA VAL A 72 16.96 -5.64 -12.42
C VAL A 72 15.65 -6.26 -11.91
N LEU A 73 15.04 -5.65 -10.89
CA LEU A 73 13.87 -6.23 -10.25
C LEU A 73 12.58 -5.89 -11.02
N THR A 74 12.60 -4.80 -11.79
CA THR A 74 11.43 -4.33 -12.54
C THR A 74 11.25 -4.99 -13.90
N GLU A 75 12.30 -5.56 -14.51
CA GLU A 75 12.26 -6.12 -15.88
C GLU A 75 11.14 -7.16 -16.11
N HIS A 76 10.82 -7.97 -15.11
CA HIS A 76 9.79 -9.01 -15.23
C HIS A 76 8.42 -8.61 -14.68
N VAL A 77 8.33 -7.48 -13.98
CA VAL A 77 7.03 -6.91 -13.59
C VAL A 77 6.52 -6.10 -14.78
N SER A 78 6.32 -6.79 -15.90
CA SER A 78 5.96 -6.24 -17.21
C SER A 78 4.88 -5.16 -17.08
N PRO A 79 5.21 -3.87 -17.32
CA PRO A 79 4.23 -2.82 -17.47
C PRO A 79 3.74 -2.80 -18.92
N SER A 80 3.23 -3.93 -19.42
CA SER A 80 2.50 -3.97 -20.69
C SER A 80 1.08 -3.44 -20.47
N SER A 81 0.99 -2.12 -20.26
CA SER A 81 -0.13 -1.27 -20.70
C SER A 81 0.25 0.17 -20.41
N SER A 82 0.64 0.85 -21.48
CA SER A 82 0.78 2.29 -21.59
C SER A 82 -0.38 3.02 -20.91
N SER A 83 -0.13 3.56 -19.72
CA SER A 83 -0.91 4.69 -19.21
C SER A 83 0.09 5.84 -19.06
N PRO A 84 0.06 6.82 -19.99
CA PRO A 84 1.02 7.93 -19.98
C PRO A 84 0.93 8.73 -18.67
N PRO A 85 2.00 9.47 -18.31
CA PRO A 85 2.02 10.31 -17.14
C PRO A 85 0.86 11.30 -17.19
N GLN A 86 -0.07 11.19 -16.24
CA GLN A 86 -1.15 12.14 -16.06
C GLN A 86 -0.54 13.50 -15.75
N ARG A 87 -0.38 14.33 -16.80
CA ARG A 87 -0.10 15.76 -16.65
C ARG A 87 -1.26 16.38 -15.87
N PRO A 88 -0.98 17.27 -14.92
CA PRO A 88 -1.98 17.78 -13.99
C PRO A 88 -3.10 18.50 -14.75
N ALA A 89 -4.32 18.03 -14.53
CA ALA A 89 -5.54 18.58 -15.11
C ALA A 89 -5.62 20.09 -14.89
N THR A 90 -5.84 20.80 -15.99
CA THR A 90 -6.04 22.24 -16.02
C THR A 90 -7.14 22.64 -15.05
N ARG A 91 -6.85 23.69 -14.26
CA ARG A 91 -7.74 24.30 -13.27
C ARG A 91 -9.08 24.63 -13.92
N LYS A 92 -10.09 23.78 -13.74
CA LYS A 92 -11.48 24.15 -14.04
C LYS A 92 -11.92 25.16 -12.99
N SER A 93 -11.87 26.43 -13.40
CA SER A 93 -12.40 27.59 -12.67
C SER A 93 -13.87 27.36 -12.33
N PHE A 94 -14.16 27.18 -11.05
CA PHE A 94 -15.54 27.16 -10.56
C PHE A 94 -16.08 28.59 -10.67
N ARG A 95 -16.95 28.82 -11.66
CA ARG A 95 -17.72 30.06 -11.77
C ARG A 95 -18.56 30.23 -10.50
N ARG A 96 -18.27 31.33 -9.81
CA ARG A 96 -18.92 31.78 -8.59
C ARG A 96 -20.35 32.20 -8.93
N ILE A 97 -21.33 31.32 -8.75
CA ILE A 97 -22.75 31.71 -8.78
C ILE A 97 -23.00 32.55 -7.51
N ARG A 98 -22.81 33.86 -7.63
CA ARG A 98 -23.40 34.84 -6.70
C ARG A 98 -24.82 35.10 -7.18
N SER A 99 -25.80 34.40 -6.60
CA SER A 99 -27.19 34.84 -6.65
C SER A 99 -27.53 35.42 -5.28
N CYS A 100 -27.30 36.72 -5.15
CA CYS A 100 -27.79 37.52 -4.04
C CYS A 100 -28.98 38.32 -4.58
N ARG A 101 -30.21 37.90 -4.29
CA ARG A 101 -31.39 38.79 -4.23
C ARG A 101 -32.58 38.02 -3.67
N ASN A 102 -33.33 38.70 -2.79
CA ASN A 102 -34.61 38.32 -2.22
C ASN A 102 -34.55 37.76 -0.78
N MET A 103 -33.93 38.52 0.12
CA MET A 103 -34.24 38.49 1.56
C MET A 103 -35.25 39.61 1.85
N LEU A 104 -36.52 39.41 1.47
CA LEU A 104 -37.62 40.26 1.94
C LEU A 104 -38.85 39.39 2.21
N ILE A 105 -39.21 39.37 3.50
CA ILE A 105 -40.56 39.14 4.04
C ILE A 105 -41.08 37.69 3.94
N ARG A 106 -40.81 36.87 4.98
CA ARG A 106 -41.79 35.84 5.39
C ARG A 106 -41.75 35.51 6.90
N ARG A 107 -42.56 36.32 7.59
CA ARG A 107 -43.23 36.19 8.91
C ARG A 107 -43.08 34.88 9.72
N ASN A 108 -42.39 35.03 10.86
CA ASN A 108 -42.73 34.63 12.25
C ASN A 108 -43.33 33.25 12.65
N ARG A 109 -43.39 32.23 11.79
CA ARG A 109 -43.57 30.84 12.28
C ARG A 109 -42.47 29.86 11.87
N ALA A 110 -41.59 30.25 10.96
CA ALA A 110 -40.47 29.41 10.51
C ALA A 110 -39.23 29.44 11.42
N ALA A 111 -39.13 30.38 12.38
CA ALA A 111 -37.90 30.59 13.15
C ALA A 111 -37.44 29.36 13.95
N VAL A 112 -38.37 28.53 14.45
CA VAL A 112 -38.03 27.28 15.16
C VAL A 112 -37.52 26.20 14.18
N HIS A 113 -38.13 26.11 13.00
CA HIS A 113 -37.74 25.13 11.97
C HIS A 113 -36.50 25.55 11.15
N CYS A 114 -36.22 26.85 11.05
CA CYS A 114 -34.98 27.36 10.46
C CYS A 114 -33.78 27.02 11.35
N ARG A 115 -33.89 27.17 12.68
CA ARG A 115 -32.77 26.85 13.59
C ARG A 115 -32.32 25.40 13.49
N THR A 116 -33.24 24.44 13.32
CA THR A 116 -32.86 23.03 13.12
C THR A 116 -32.22 22.81 11.76
N LYS A 117 -32.76 23.41 10.67
CA LYS A 117 -32.13 23.34 9.34
C LYS A 117 -30.73 23.94 9.30
N ASP A 118 -30.52 25.12 9.90
CA ASP A 118 -29.21 25.78 9.97
C ASP A 118 -28.20 24.95 10.76
N ARG A 119 -28.62 24.35 11.88
CA ARG A 119 -27.78 23.43 12.67
C ARG A 119 -27.40 22.18 11.87
N VAL A 120 -28.34 21.58 11.14
CA VAL A 120 -28.07 20.41 10.29
C VAL A 120 -27.09 20.76 9.17
N VAL A 121 -27.27 21.91 8.52
CA VAL A 121 -26.35 22.40 7.48
C VAL A 121 -24.97 22.67 8.07
N ALA A 122 -24.88 23.34 9.22
CA ALA A 122 -23.60 23.57 9.92
C ALA A 122 -22.91 22.27 10.31
N ALA A 123 -23.65 21.31 10.88
CA ALA A 123 -23.14 19.99 11.23
C ALA A 123 -22.64 19.23 9.99
N SER A 124 -23.38 19.30 8.88
CA SER A 124 -22.96 18.69 7.61
C SER A 124 -21.66 19.30 7.07
N PHE A 125 -21.47 20.61 7.24
CA PHE A 125 -20.26 21.30 6.81
C PHE A 125 -19.04 20.90 7.65
N VAL A 126 -19.22 20.79 8.97
CA VAL A 126 -18.20 20.29 9.89
C VAL A 126 -17.84 18.84 9.57
N ALA A 127 -18.85 17.98 9.38
CA ALA A 127 -18.66 16.58 9.00
C ALA A 127 -17.90 16.47 7.66
N LYS A 128 -18.28 17.25 6.65
CA LYS A 128 -17.59 17.30 5.35
C LYS A 128 -16.14 17.73 5.49
N ARG A 129 -15.84 18.76 6.28
CA ARG A 129 -14.46 19.19 6.57
C ARG A 129 -13.65 18.09 7.27
N LEU A 130 -14.25 17.40 8.24
CA LEU A 130 -13.59 16.31 8.96
C LEU A 130 -13.30 15.12 8.04
N VAL A 131 -14.27 14.71 7.22
CA VAL A 131 -14.09 13.65 6.21
C VAL A 131 -13.00 14.04 5.23
N GLN A 132 -13.01 15.26 4.68
CA GLN A 132 -11.96 15.73 3.77
C GLN A 132 -10.56 15.66 4.40
N LYS A 133 -10.42 16.06 5.67
CA LYS A 133 -9.14 15.97 6.39
C LYS A 133 -8.68 14.52 6.56
N ARG A 134 -9.59 13.61 6.93
CA ARG A 134 -9.30 12.17 7.09
C ARG A 134 -8.95 11.51 5.77
N THR A 135 -9.72 11.78 4.71
CA THR A 135 -9.45 11.29 3.36
C THR A 135 -8.07 11.76 2.88
N ARG A 136 -7.71 13.03 3.06
CA ARG A 136 -6.36 13.53 2.71
C ARG A 136 -5.25 12.79 3.47
N ARG A 137 -5.42 12.56 4.77
CA ARG A 137 -4.45 11.78 5.54
C ARG A 137 -4.34 10.35 5.02
N LEU A 138 -5.46 9.69 4.72
CA LEU A 138 -5.44 8.34 4.19
C LEU A 138 -4.75 8.26 2.82
N LYS A 139 -4.99 9.25 1.94
CA LYS A 139 -4.29 9.37 0.65
C LYS A 139 -2.77 9.44 0.80
N SER A 140 -2.28 10.20 1.78
CA SER A 140 -0.84 10.32 2.04
C SER A 140 -0.19 9.05 2.61
N LEU A 141 -0.99 8.13 3.16
CA LEU A 141 -0.49 6.87 3.74
C LEU A 141 -0.43 5.73 2.72
N LEU A 142 -1.26 5.80 1.67
CA LEU A 142 -1.30 4.75 0.64
C LEU A 142 -0.35 5.05 -0.53
N PRO A 143 0.37 4.03 -1.03
CA PRO A 143 1.08 4.16 -2.30
C PRO A 143 0.11 4.55 -3.41
N GLY A 144 0.33 5.71 -4.03
CA GLY A 144 -0.56 6.23 -5.07
C GLY A 144 -1.92 6.73 -4.58
N GLY A 145 -2.13 6.89 -3.27
CA GLY A 145 -3.42 7.33 -2.71
C GLY A 145 -3.86 8.71 -3.18
N GLU A 146 -2.91 9.60 -3.50
CA GLU A 146 -3.21 10.97 -3.95
C GLU A 146 -4.11 11.02 -5.20
N SER A 147 -3.95 10.08 -6.13
CA SER A 147 -4.73 10.01 -7.38
C SER A 147 -6.05 9.24 -7.27
N MET A 148 -6.38 8.68 -6.10
CA MET A 148 -7.59 7.88 -5.90
C MET A 148 -8.80 8.75 -5.56
N ASP A 149 -10.00 8.35 -5.98
CA ASP A 149 -11.25 8.93 -5.48
C ASP A 149 -11.62 8.34 -4.10
N ALA A 150 -12.62 8.90 -3.43
CA ALA A 150 -12.95 8.49 -2.06
C ALA A 150 -13.44 7.04 -1.93
N VAL A 151 -14.15 6.51 -2.94
CA VAL A 151 -14.69 5.15 -2.90
C VAL A 151 -13.56 4.15 -3.14
N SER A 152 -12.79 4.33 -4.23
CA SER A 152 -11.66 3.45 -4.53
C SER A 152 -10.57 3.50 -3.46
N LEU A 153 -10.38 4.65 -2.78
CA LEU A 153 -9.40 4.77 -1.71
C LEU A 153 -9.65 3.77 -0.57
N VAL A 154 -10.91 3.59 -0.15
CA VAL A 154 -11.23 2.67 0.95
C VAL A 154 -10.99 1.22 0.55
N GLU A 155 -11.43 0.84 -0.65
CA GLU A 155 -11.22 -0.51 -1.20
C GLU A 155 -9.73 -0.85 -1.34
N GLU A 156 -8.96 0.07 -1.93
CA GLU A 156 -7.50 -0.08 -2.11
C GLU A 156 -6.78 -0.10 -0.75
N THR A 157 -7.26 0.65 0.25
CA THR A 157 -6.71 0.61 1.62
C THR A 157 -6.86 -0.75 2.25
N LEU A 158 -8.06 -1.35 2.17
CA LEU A 158 -8.31 -2.66 2.74
C LEU A 158 -7.44 -3.73 2.07
N ASP A 159 -7.27 -3.63 0.75
CA ASP A 159 -6.42 -4.54 -0.01
C ASP A 159 -4.93 -4.38 0.36
N TYR A 160 -4.47 -3.14 0.53
CA TYR A 160 -3.10 -2.84 0.96
C TYR A 160 -2.82 -3.36 2.38
N ILE A 161 -3.74 -3.14 3.34
CA ILE A 161 -3.62 -3.67 4.72
C ILE A 161 -3.50 -5.20 4.70
N GLN A 162 -4.32 -5.89 3.92
CA GLN A 162 -4.24 -7.35 3.81
C GLN A 162 -2.87 -7.80 3.27
N SER A 163 -2.33 -7.06 2.31
CA SER A 163 -1.03 -7.36 1.70
C SER A 163 0.13 -7.11 2.69
N LEU A 164 0.07 -6.01 3.45
CA LEU A 164 1.02 -5.73 4.53
C LEU A 164 0.99 -6.80 5.61
N ARG A 165 -0.19 -7.27 6.03
CA ARG A 165 -0.31 -8.36 7.02
C ARG A 165 0.37 -9.64 6.51
N ALA A 166 0.13 -10.00 5.25
CA ALA A 166 0.76 -11.17 4.64
C ALA A 166 2.28 -11.03 4.57
N GLN A 167 2.79 -9.87 4.12
CA GLN A 167 4.22 -9.56 4.07
C GLN A 167 4.87 -9.69 5.46
N VAL A 168 4.33 -8.98 6.46
CA VAL A 168 4.88 -8.97 7.82
C VAL A 168 4.88 -10.37 8.43
N GLU A 169 3.81 -11.14 8.25
CA GLU A 169 3.74 -12.49 8.81
C GLU A 169 4.75 -13.44 8.17
N VAL A 170 4.90 -13.40 6.84
CA VAL A 170 5.92 -14.20 6.14
C VAL A 170 7.32 -13.83 6.61
N MET A 171 7.61 -12.52 6.72
CA MET A 171 8.91 -12.04 7.18
C MET A 171 9.22 -12.48 8.62
N ARG A 172 8.24 -12.40 9.53
CA ARG A 172 8.38 -12.87 10.91
C ARG A 172 8.66 -14.37 10.98
N ARG A 173 7.92 -15.18 10.24
CA ARG A 173 8.13 -16.64 10.20
C ARG A 173 9.54 -16.99 9.73
N LEU A 174 10.09 -16.26 8.76
CA LEU A 174 11.47 -16.46 8.31
C LEU A 174 12.50 -16.07 9.37
N VAL A 175 12.29 -14.98 10.08
CA VAL A 175 13.17 -14.56 11.20
C VAL A 175 13.15 -15.63 12.30
N THR A 176 11.97 -16.07 12.73
CA THR A 176 11.84 -17.13 13.74
C THR A 176 12.47 -18.44 13.30
N ALA A 177 12.27 -18.86 12.05
CA ALA A 177 12.92 -20.06 11.52
C ALA A 177 14.45 -19.93 11.51
N SER A 178 14.97 -18.76 11.13
CA SER A 178 16.40 -18.48 11.15
C SER A 178 16.99 -18.49 12.57
N GLU A 179 16.26 -17.95 13.55
CA GLU A 179 16.67 -17.96 14.95
C GLU A 179 16.75 -19.38 15.50
N ILE A 180 15.74 -20.22 15.22
CA ILE A 180 15.72 -21.63 15.63
C ILE A 180 16.89 -22.41 15.01
N MET A 181 17.22 -22.15 13.74
CA MET A 181 18.35 -22.79 13.06
C MET A 181 19.70 -22.39 13.67
N ILE A 182 19.83 -21.17 14.19
CA ILE A 182 21.05 -20.70 14.86
C ILE A 182 21.17 -21.33 16.26
N LEU A 183 20.06 -21.51 16.98
CA LEU A 183 20.04 -22.05 18.35
C LEU A 183 20.13 -23.58 18.41
N ASN A 184 19.67 -24.29 17.38
CA ASN A 184 19.75 -25.76 17.28
C ASN A 184 20.63 -26.22 16.11
N PRO A 185 21.94 -25.92 16.11
CA PRO A 185 22.83 -26.29 14.99
C PRO A 185 23.11 -27.81 14.91
N SER A 186 22.84 -28.58 15.97
CA SER A 186 23.30 -29.97 16.13
C SER A 186 22.14 -30.96 16.29
N GLY A 187 21.57 -31.38 15.16
CA GLY A 187 20.75 -32.60 15.05
C GLY A 187 21.56 -33.85 14.69
N GLY A 188 22.90 -33.79 14.76
CA GLY A 188 23.79 -34.93 14.52
C GLY A 188 24.80 -35.05 15.64
N GLU A 189 25.17 -36.29 15.99
CA GLU A 189 26.14 -36.68 17.03
C GLU A 189 25.61 -36.80 18.47
N LYS A 190 24.53 -37.55 18.67
CA LYS A 190 24.37 -38.35 19.91
C LYS A 190 23.71 -39.68 19.59
N GLU A 191 24.53 -40.70 19.32
CA GLU A 191 24.32 -42.13 19.62
C GLU A 191 25.30 -42.99 18.81
N ALA A 192 26.60 -42.78 19.03
CA ALA A 192 27.58 -43.85 18.83
C ALA A 192 27.81 -44.46 20.22
N LEU A 193 26.92 -45.39 20.61
CA LEU A 193 27.14 -46.19 21.80
C LEU A 193 28.36 -47.09 21.55
N PRO A 194 29.41 -47.04 22.39
CA PRO A 194 30.55 -47.91 22.24
C PRO A 194 30.12 -49.35 22.57
N TYR A 195 30.29 -50.21 21.57
CA TYR A 195 30.13 -51.65 21.66
C TYR A 195 31.11 -52.21 22.70
N ILE A 196 30.61 -52.59 23.87
CA ILE A 196 31.42 -53.32 24.86
C ILE A 196 31.55 -54.75 24.34
N ARG A 197 32.79 -55.16 24.10
CA ARG A 197 33.19 -56.47 23.62
C ARG A 197 33.01 -57.55 24.69
#